data_AF-A0A1I5NE52-F1
#
_entry.id   AF-A0A1I5NE52-F1
#
_cell.length_a   1.000
_cell.length_b   1.000
_cell.length_c   1.000
_cell.angle_alpha   90.00
_cell.angle_beta   90.00
_cell.angle_gamma   90.00
#
_symmetry.space_group_name_H-M   'P 1'
#
loop_
_entity.id
_entity.type
_entity.pdbx_description
1 polymer ?
#
loop_
_entity_poly.entity_id
_entity_poly.type
_entity_poly.pdbx_seq_one_letter_code
_entity_poly.pdbx_strand_id
1 'polypeptide(L)'
;MKTRLKVVVAAVLALAGHGAFAADAETEKKAAVERALALIQSNPASFSVATPASSRVRRSTDSQGLASSSTAPPTQGDEFKPRDVILDKDGTEHVRFDRFHQGLHVIGGDIVVHSKEGQSVTSSLTMRNAIQLPATLAKVDGRTVIQNAPDIGADRAKGIAAERFGNGVERSDAPQLVVFARDKTPVLAYEVRVFGAPNERHADSVVYYVGAGDGAILDSQDLAKRVQATGAGRSLYYGDLQFTTDKFGANSYRMVDPSRGDGEVLDGRDLEAGWLAFSPDLVPFTSPDNKWGNGATNDRKTVAVDISYGLAKTWDYFKQIHGRNGIFDDGRGVKSYAHVVFRTDRGGMTGANAQWRDGGVMAYGDGAPGTLLPGPVVSIDVAGHEMSHGVTEATSKLAYSRDAGGLNEATSDIFGTLVKYYANNANDPGNYVIGARIQPNGLRKMYKQDIDGQSFVCYPRDGFRNTSAEEVDAHNPHVTSGVGNRFFYLLAEGAVVPSTDRTLNKSDLVCPGQSTNLAGIGREKAGKIWYRMLTVYLNANSTYPDARAGSIQAASDLYGANSVAATAVARAWSAVLVN
;
A
#
# COMPACT_ATOMS: atom_id res chain seq x y z
N MET A 1 -43.71 53.35 30.88
CA MET A 1 -42.85 54.35 31.54
C MET A 1 -42.42 53.77 32.89
N LYS A 2 -41.11 53.52 33.03
CA LYS A 2 -40.30 53.21 34.24
C LYS A 2 -41.00 52.70 35.52
N THR A 3 -40.64 51.49 35.93
CA THR A 3 -40.37 51.17 37.34
C THR A 3 -39.23 50.14 37.42
N ARG A 4 -38.11 50.53 38.06
CA ARG A 4 -37.01 49.63 38.43
C ARG A 4 -37.31 49.05 39.81
N LEU A 5 -37.19 47.73 39.99
CA LEU A 5 -36.88 47.15 41.29
C LEU A 5 -36.00 45.91 41.09
N LYS A 6 -34.84 45.92 41.74
CA LYS A 6 -33.88 44.80 41.81
C LYS A 6 -34.48 43.72 42.71
N VAL A 7 -34.44 42.46 42.28
CA VAL A 7 -34.50 41.30 43.18
C VAL A 7 -33.27 40.43 42.92
N VAL A 8 -32.65 40.09 44.05
CA VAL A 8 -31.41 39.34 44.24
C VAL A 8 -31.57 37.90 43.72
N VAL A 9 -30.61 37.45 42.91
CA VAL A 9 -30.41 36.03 42.61
C VAL A 9 -29.61 35.43 43.77
N ALA A 10 -30.26 34.57 44.56
CA ALA A 10 -29.58 33.61 45.41
C ALA A 10 -29.69 32.24 44.73
N ALA A 11 -28.58 31.74 44.20
CA ALA A 11 -28.37 30.33 43.92
C ALA A 11 -26.87 30.03 44.00
N VAL A 12 -26.40 29.65 45.18
CA VAL A 12 -25.16 28.89 45.34
C VAL A 12 -25.58 27.54 45.91
N LEU A 13 -25.36 26.48 45.14
CA LEU A 13 -24.52 25.32 45.48
C LEU A 13 -24.92 24.11 44.61
N ALA A 14 -24.04 23.74 43.68
CA ALA A 14 -23.74 22.34 43.33
C ALA A 14 -22.53 22.31 42.37
N LEU A 15 -21.33 22.58 42.89
CA LEU A 15 -20.06 22.32 42.22
C LEU A 15 -19.15 21.55 43.17
N ALA A 16 -19.48 20.27 43.37
CA ALA A 16 -18.66 19.33 44.16
C ALA A 16 -18.63 17.90 43.58
N GLY A 17 -19.04 17.71 42.32
CA GLY A 17 -19.17 16.37 41.72
C GLY A 17 -18.07 15.95 40.73
N HIS A 18 -17.26 16.88 40.22
CA HIS A 18 -16.29 16.58 39.14
C HIS A 18 -14.84 16.36 39.62
N GLY A 19 -14.54 16.65 40.90
CA GLY A 19 -13.19 16.50 41.45
C GLY A 19 -12.85 15.10 41.98
N ALA A 20 -13.84 14.35 42.49
CA ALA A 20 -13.60 13.07 43.15
C ALA A 20 -13.31 11.92 42.16
N PHE A 21 -14.08 11.80 41.07
CA PHE A 21 -13.88 10.74 40.08
C PHE A 21 -12.58 10.86 39.27
N ALA A 22 -12.07 12.08 39.07
CA ALA A 22 -10.79 12.30 38.40
C ALA A 22 -9.60 11.93 39.31
N ALA A 23 -9.73 12.20 40.62
CA ALA A 23 -8.72 11.83 41.62
C ALA A 23 -8.60 10.30 41.77
N ASP A 24 -9.72 9.57 41.73
CA ASP A 24 -9.73 8.10 41.80
C ASP A 24 -9.07 7.46 40.55
N ALA A 25 -9.34 8.00 39.35
CA ALA A 25 -8.75 7.50 38.11
C ALA A 25 -7.23 7.79 38.01
N GLU A 26 -6.77 8.95 38.47
CA GLU A 26 -5.34 9.27 38.51
C GLU A 26 -4.59 8.42 39.54
N THR A 27 -5.23 8.14 40.68
CA THR A 27 -4.70 7.25 41.72
C THR A 27 -4.56 5.82 41.20
N GLU A 28 -5.57 5.32 40.48
CA GLU A 28 -5.52 3.97 39.90
C GLU A 28 -4.46 3.86 38.79
N LYS A 29 -4.28 4.90 37.97
CA LYS A 29 -3.19 4.93 36.98
C LYS A 29 -1.81 4.90 37.62
N LYS A 30 -1.60 5.62 38.74
CA LYS A 30 -0.34 5.56 39.50
C LYS A 30 -0.10 4.17 40.08
N ALA A 31 -1.14 3.54 40.63
CA ALA A 31 -1.05 2.18 41.16
C ALA A 31 -0.73 1.15 40.05
N ALA A 32 -1.33 1.28 38.86
CA ALA A 32 -1.03 0.43 37.70
C ALA A 32 0.44 0.56 37.26
N VAL A 33 1.00 1.78 37.28
CA VAL A 33 2.44 1.99 37.00
C VAL A 33 3.32 1.29 38.02
N GLU A 34 3.03 1.42 39.32
CA GLU A 34 3.80 0.78 40.40
C GLU A 34 3.75 -0.75 40.26
N ARG A 35 2.58 -1.32 39.98
CA ARG A 35 2.42 -2.76 39.72
C ARG A 35 3.22 -3.21 38.50
N ALA A 36 3.15 -2.48 37.39
CA ALA A 36 3.89 -2.79 36.18
C ALA A 36 5.42 -2.71 36.40
N LEU A 37 5.92 -1.72 37.15
CA LEU A 37 7.33 -1.64 37.54
C LEU A 37 7.74 -2.81 38.43
N ALA A 38 6.91 -3.18 39.40
CA ALA A 38 7.18 -4.33 40.26
C ALA A 38 7.24 -5.64 39.46
N LEU A 39 6.40 -5.80 38.44
CA LEU A 39 6.46 -6.94 37.52
C LEU A 39 7.79 -6.99 36.77
N ILE A 40 8.23 -5.86 36.18
CA ILE A 40 9.53 -5.73 35.49
C ILE A 40 10.70 -6.15 36.41
N GLN A 41 10.67 -5.69 37.66
CA GLN A 41 11.75 -5.93 38.62
C GLN A 41 11.76 -7.36 39.19
N SER A 42 10.59 -7.92 39.49
CA SER A 42 10.47 -9.22 40.15
C SER A 42 10.65 -10.40 39.19
N ASN A 43 10.38 -10.21 37.90
CA ASN A 43 10.49 -11.29 36.92
C ASN A 43 11.03 -10.82 35.55
N PRO A 44 12.29 -10.32 35.48
CA PRO A 44 12.86 -9.85 34.21
C PRO A 44 12.86 -10.92 33.10
N ALA A 45 12.87 -12.21 33.47
CA ALA A 45 12.79 -13.34 32.55
C ALA A 45 11.39 -13.54 31.93
N SER A 46 10.29 -13.15 32.60
CA SER A 46 8.94 -13.22 32.01
C SER A 46 8.70 -12.20 30.89
N PHE A 47 9.62 -11.25 30.72
CA PHE A 47 9.63 -10.32 29.58
C PHE A 47 10.44 -10.86 28.38
N SER A 48 10.88 -12.12 28.47
CA SER A 48 11.60 -12.86 27.42
C SER A 48 10.76 -13.99 26.80
N VAL A 49 9.42 -13.95 26.90
CA VAL A 49 8.54 -15.14 26.84
C VAL A 49 8.91 -16.23 25.81
N ALA A 50 9.39 -17.33 26.39
CA ALA A 50 9.27 -18.76 26.09
C ALA A 50 9.25 -19.26 24.63
N THR A 51 10.26 -20.08 24.29
CA THR A 51 10.17 -21.12 23.26
C THR A 51 9.10 -22.16 23.61
N PRO A 52 8.28 -22.63 22.66
CA PRO A 52 7.22 -23.58 22.97
C PRO A 52 7.79 -24.98 23.18
N ALA A 53 7.63 -25.53 24.40
CA ALA A 53 7.59 -26.96 24.60
C ALA A 53 6.19 -27.47 24.19
N SER A 54 6.17 -28.52 23.36
CA SER A 54 5.00 -29.13 22.76
C SER A 54 3.89 -29.50 23.76
N SER A 55 2.67 -29.00 23.55
CA SER A 55 1.43 -29.76 23.83
C SER A 55 0.20 -29.17 23.12
N ARG A 56 -0.74 -30.07 22.81
CA ARG A 56 -1.86 -29.94 21.89
C ARG A 56 -3.06 -29.16 22.45
N VAL A 57 -3.62 -28.28 21.61
CA VAL A 57 -5.05 -28.02 21.31
C VAL A 57 -5.98 -27.52 22.44
N ARG A 58 -6.47 -26.26 22.33
CA ARG A 58 -7.87 -25.89 21.96
C ARG A 58 -8.05 -24.36 21.73
N ARG A 59 -8.78 -24.05 20.64
CA ARG A 59 -9.43 -22.79 20.15
C ARG A 59 -9.96 -21.83 21.24
N SER A 60 -10.23 -20.54 21.04
CA SER A 60 -10.14 -19.56 19.93
C SER A 60 -10.52 -18.19 20.52
N THR A 61 -9.80 -17.11 20.20
CA THR A 61 -10.32 -15.77 19.90
C THR A 61 -9.18 -14.91 19.38
N ASP A 62 -9.47 -14.10 18.37
CA ASP A 62 -8.55 -13.37 17.52
C ASP A 62 -7.57 -12.43 18.23
N SER A 63 -6.28 -12.66 17.98
CA SER A 63 -5.22 -11.64 17.88
C SER A 63 -4.00 -12.27 17.20
N GLN A 64 -4.07 -12.51 15.89
CA GLN A 64 -2.86 -12.82 15.12
C GLN A 64 -2.08 -11.52 14.91
N GLY A 65 -0.80 -11.50 15.32
CA GLY A 65 0.15 -10.55 14.78
C GLY A 65 1.27 -10.04 15.68
N LEU A 66 1.90 -10.85 16.54
CA LEU A 66 3.29 -10.59 16.92
C LEU A 66 4.07 -11.90 16.87
N ALA A 67 4.93 -12.01 15.86
CA ALA A 67 5.83 -13.14 15.69
C ALA A 67 6.70 -13.32 16.94
N SER A 68 6.70 -14.54 17.47
CA SER A 68 7.62 -14.99 18.53
C SER A 68 9.07 -14.89 18.04
N SER A 69 9.81 -13.90 18.52
CA SER A 69 11.25 -13.82 18.39
C SER A 69 11.85 -13.48 19.74
N SER A 70 12.98 -14.10 20.10
CA SER A 70 13.66 -13.95 21.38
C SER A 70 13.89 -12.48 21.71
N THR A 71 13.15 -11.95 22.68
CA THR A 71 13.34 -10.59 23.21
C THR A 71 14.31 -10.62 24.38
N ALA A 72 15.12 -9.57 24.50
CA ALA A 72 16.12 -9.49 25.56
C ALA A 72 15.51 -9.00 26.87
N PRO A 73 15.79 -9.67 28.02
CA PRO A 73 15.30 -9.22 29.31
C PRO A 73 15.92 -7.86 29.69
N PRO A 74 15.33 -7.17 30.69
CA PRO A 74 16.00 -6.07 31.38
C PRO A 74 17.39 -6.50 31.89
N THR A 75 18.37 -5.62 31.77
CA THR A 75 19.75 -5.81 32.25
C THR A 75 20.07 -4.83 33.36
N GLN A 76 21.16 -5.11 34.09
CA GLN A 76 21.64 -4.19 35.13
C GLN A 76 21.96 -2.81 34.53
N GLY A 77 21.40 -1.76 35.15
CA GLY A 77 21.54 -0.38 34.67
C GLY A 77 20.33 0.12 33.86
N ASP A 78 19.33 -0.72 33.60
CA ASP A 78 18.08 -0.25 33.03
C ASP A 78 17.21 0.53 34.02
N GLU A 79 16.57 1.56 33.49
CA GLU A 79 15.55 2.36 34.15
C GLU A 79 14.33 2.45 33.22
N PHE A 80 13.13 2.32 33.76
CA PHE A 80 11.88 2.38 32.98
C PHE A 80 11.06 3.58 33.45
N LYS A 81 10.78 4.50 32.54
CA LYS A 81 9.98 5.70 32.84
C LYS A 81 8.59 5.56 32.20
N PRO A 82 7.50 5.64 32.98
CA PRO A 82 6.16 5.48 32.45
C PRO A 82 5.85 6.64 31.49
N ARG A 83 5.32 6.30 30.32
CA ARG A 83 4.93 7.24 29.27
C ARG A 83 3.41 7.37 29.16
N ASP A 84 2.70 6.25 29.28
CA ASP A 84 1.25 6.20 29.14
C ASP A 84 0.64 5.01 29.92
N VAL A 85 -0.61 5.17 30.33
CA VAL A 85 -1.39 4.17 31.07
C VAL A 85 -2.81 4.12 30.52
N ILE A 86 -3.18 2.94 30.02
CA ILE A 86 -4.54 2.62 29.60
C ILE A 86 -5.13 1.60 30.58
N LEU A 87 -6.36 1.85 31.01
CA LEU A 87 -7.15 0.96 31.85
C LEU A 87 -8.39 0.55 31.06
N ASP A 88 -8.55 -0.74 30.83
CA ASP A 88 -9.71 -1.30 30.18
C ASP A 88 -10.86 -1.51 31.15
N LYS A 89 -12.08 -1.55 30.62
CA LYS A 89 -13.30 -1.73 31.43
C LYS A 89 -13.34 -3.07 32.17
N ASP A 90 -12.58 -4.06 31.72
CA ASP A 90 -12.53 -5.39 32.31
C ASP A 90 -11.44 -5.52 33.41
N GLY A 91 -10.76 -4.42 33.75
CA GLY A 91 -9.70 -4.36 34.74
C GLY A 91 -8.30 -4.66 34.19
N THR A 92 -8.15 -4.83 32.87
CA THR A 92 -6.83 -4.96 32.24
C THR A 92 -6.10 -3.62 32.21
N GLU A 93 -4.81 -3.64 32.46
CA GLU A 93 -3.91 -2.50 32.54
C GLU A 93 -2.86 -2.61 31.43
N HIS A 94 -2.56 -1.50 30.78
CA HIS A 94 -1.50 -1.38 29.79
C HIS A 94 -0.62 -0.19 30.11
N VAL A 95 0.59 -0.46 30.60
CA VAL A 95 1.55 0.58 30.97
C VAL A 95 2.70 0.58 29.98
N ARG A 96 2.87 1.70 29.27
CA ARG A 96 3.97 1.91 28.33
C ARG A 96 5.12 2.60 29.03
N PHE A 97 6.34 2.09 28.86
CA PHE A 97 7.55 2.70 29.38
C PHE A 97 8.54 3.03 28.27
N ASP A 98 9.17 4.18 28.39
CA ASP A 98 10.43 4.47 27.72
C ASP A 98 11.56 3.84 28.55
N ARG A 99 12.45 3.08 27.90
CA ARG A 99 13.60 2.42 28.56
C ARG A 99 14.81 3.34 28.49
N PHE A 100 15.53 3.44 29.60
CA PHE A 100 16.82 4.08 29.71
C PHE A 100 17.84 3.06 30.19
N HIS A 101 19.10 3.19 29.79
CA HIS A 101 20.20 2.36 30.25
C HIS A 101 21.35 3.26 30.71
N GLN A 102 21.71 3.18 31.99
CA GLN A 102 22.69 4.07 32.63
C GLN A 102 22.39 5.56 32.37
N GLY A 103 21.09 5.90 32.40
CA GLY A 103 20.57 7.24 32.12
C GLY A 103 20.51 7.66 30.65
N LEU A 104 20.89 6.81 29.70
CA LEU A 104 20.75 7.05 28.25
C LEU A 104 19.43 6.49 27.73
N HIS A 105 18.70 7.22 26.90
CA HIS A 105 17.47 6.71 26.28
C HIS A 105 17.79 5.53 25.33
N VAL A 106 16.99 4.46 25.38
CA VAL A 106 17.16 3.26 24.55
C VAL A 106 16.17 3.30 23.39
N ILE A 107 16.64 3.75 22.23
CA ILE A 107 15.86 3.84 21.00
C ILE A 107 15.54 2.44 20.47
N GLY A 108 14.25 2.10 20.41
CA GLY A 108 13.77 0.76 20.05
C GLY A 108 13.74 -0.23 21.23
N GLY A 109 13.96 0.27 22.46
CA GLY A 109 13.91 -0.51 23.71
C GLY A 109 12.61 -0.38 24.50
N ASP A 110 11.58 0.24 23.93
CA ASP A 110 10.29 0.49 24.58
C ASP A 110 9.61 -0.81 25.00
N ILE A 111 8.89 -0.76 26.13
CA ILE A 111 8.14 -1.89 26.68
C ILE A 111 6.71 -1.48 27.00
N VAL A 112 5.75 -2.33 26.65
CA VAL A 112 4.38 -2.25 27.17
C VAL A 112 4.14 -3.45 28.06
N VAL A 113 3.85 -3.20 29.34
CA VAL A 113 3.45 -4.23 30.30
C VAL A 113 1.94 -4.33 30.25
N HIS A 114 1.43 -5.53 29.96
CA HIS A 114 0.01 -5.83 30.04
C HIS A 114 -0.24 -6.65 31.30
N SER A 115 -1.00 -6.09 32.24
CA SER A 115 -1.33 -6.73 33.52
C SER A 115 -2.83 -6.73 33.77
N LYS A 116 -3.27 -7.57 34.70
CA LYS A 116 -4.63 -7.55 35.24
C LYS A 116 -4.55 -7.79 36.73
N GLU A 117 -5.10 -6.87 37.52
CA GLU A 117 -5.04 -6.94 38.99
C GLU A 117 -3.60 -7.14 39.53
N GLY A 118 -2.60 -6.51 38.89
CA GLY A 118 -1.18 -6.63 39.28
C GLY A 118 -0.47 -7.91 38.90
N GLN A 119 -1.12 -8.82 38.17
CA GLN A 119 -0.48 -9.99 37.60
C GLN A 119 -0.13 -9.75 36.13
N SER A 120 1.10 -10.09 35.72
CA SER A 120 1.52 -9.99 34.32
C SER A 120 0.72 -10.95 33.46
N VAL A 121 0.12 -10.43 32.39
CA VAL A 121 -0.56 -11.23 31.35
C VAL A 121 0.40 -11.45 30.19
N THR A 122 0.99 -10.38 29.67
CA THR A 122 1.96 -10.42 28.55
C THR A 122 2.77 -9.13 28.50
N SER A 123 3.69 -9.01 27.55
CA SER A 123 4.46 -7.79 27.28
C SER A 123 4.76 -7.61 25.81
N SER A 124 4.71 -6.35 25.34
CA SER A 124 5.11 -5.98 23.99
C SER A 124 6.50 -5.35 24.01
N LEU A 125 7.45 -5.94 23.27
CA LEU A 125 8.86 -5.57 23.23
C LEU A 125 9.42 -5.74 21.81
N THR A 126 10.32 -4.84 21.39
CA THR A 126 10.97 -4.90 20.06
C THR A 126 12.45 -5.27 20.12
N MET A 127 13.11 -5.07 21.27
CA MET A 127 14.54 -5.30 21.42
C MET A 127 14.88 -6.79 21.60
N ARG A 128 15.72 -7.33 20.70
CA ARG A 128 16.06 -8.76 20.65
C ARG A 128 17.35 -9.15 21.39
N ASN A 129 18.26 -8.20 21.57
CA ASN A 129 19.57 -8.44 22.16
C ASN A 129 19.75 -7.62 23.44
N ALA A 130 20.36 -8.24 24.47
CA ALA A 130 20.66 -7.56 25.71
C ALA A 130 21.63 -6.39 25.47
N ILE A 131 21.48 -5.32 26.25
CA ILE A 131 22.39 -4.18 26.15
C ILE A 131 23.74 -4.60 26.74
N GLN A 132 24.72 -4.76 25.86
CA GLN A 132 26.11 -5.06 26.21
C GLN A 132 26.99 -4.03 25.52
N LEU A 133 27.19 -2.89 26.18
CA LEU A 133 28.02 -1.83 25.65
C LEU A 133 29.50 -2.13 25.96
N PRO A 134 30.40 -2.08 24.96
CA PRO A 134 31.83 -2.27 25.20
C PRO A 134 32.47 -1.08 25.93
N ALA A 135 31.76 0.05 26.02
CA ALA A 135 32.24 1.27 26.64
C ALA A 135 31.87 1.36 28.13
N THR A 136 32.71 2.04 28.91
CA THR A 136 32.31 2.51 30.24
C THR A 136 31.65 3.88 30.11
N LEU A 137 30.52 4.08 30.78
CA LEU A 137 29.84 5.38 30.80
C LEU A 137 30.14 6.10 32.12
N ALA A 138 30.53 7.37 32.04
CA ALA A 138 30.77 8.22 33.21
C ALA A 138 29.89 9.47 33.18
N LYS A 139 29.65 10.06 34.35
CA LYS A 139 29.00 11.38 34.46
C LYS A 139 30.07 12.46 34.65
N VAL A 140 30.14 13.40 33.72
CA VAL A 140 30.98 14.61 33.81
C VAL A 140 30.05 15.81 33.65
N ASP A 141 30.03 16.70 34.65
CA ASP A 141 29.15 17.88 34.69
C ASP A 141 27.67 17.56 34.40
N GLY A 142 27.19 16.43 34.92
CA GLY A 142 25.81 15.95 34.74
C GLY A 142 25.52 15.30 33.38
N ARG A 143 26.46 15.32 32.43
CA ARG A 143 26.35 14.67 31.12
C ARG A 143 26.97 13.28 31.14
N THR A 144 26.36 12.34 30.44
CA THR A 144 26.97 11.02 30.23
C THR A 144 28.01 11.13 29.12
N VAL A 145 29.23 10.65 29.39
CA VAL A 145 30.35 10.60 28.44
C VAL A 145 30.84 9.17 28.25
N ILE A 146 31.35 8.87 27.06
CA ILE A 146 31.93 7.58 26.72
C ILE A 146 33.38 7.54 27.21
N GLN A 147 33.76 6.48 27.93
CA GLN A 147 35.13 6.19 28.34
C GLN A 147 35.59 4.84 27.79
N ASN A 148 36.88 4.75 27.48
CA ASN A 148 37.55 3.53 27.02
C ASN A 148 36.94 2.89 25.75
N ALA A 149 36.31 3.70 24.91
CA ALA A 149 35.84 3.31 23.59
C ALA A 149 35.94 4.51 22.63
N PRO A 150 35.97 4.28 21.31
CA PRO A 150 35.89 5.35 20.33
C PRO A 150 34.62 6.19 20.53
N ASP A 151 34.80 7.51 20.48
CA ASP A 151 33.73 8.48 20.50
C ASP A 151 34.07 9.60 19.51
N ILE A 152 33.24 9.78 18.48
CA ILE A 152 33.37 10.87 17.51
C ILE A 152 33.04 12.23 18.11
N GLY A 153 32.32 12.26 19.24
CA GLY A 153 31.84 13.45 19.90
C GLY A 153 30.60 14.07 19.25
N ALA A 154 29.83 14.78 20.08
CA ALA A 154 28.56 15.41 19.69
C ALA A 154 28.71 16.38 18.50
N ASP A 155 29.74 17.23 18.48
CA ASP A 155 29.91 18.22 17.40
C ASP A 155 30.17 17.56 16.04
N ARG A 156 30.96 16.48 16.01
CA ARG A 156 31.18 15.72 14.78
C ARG A 156 29.91 15.01 14.34
N ALA A 157 29.15 14.42 15.27
CA ALA A 157 27.87 13.80 14.96
C ALA A 157 26.87 14.81 14.38
N LYS A 158 26.83 16.03 14.93
CA LYS A 158 26.04 17.14 14.40
C LYS A 158 26.46 17.52 12.98
N GLY A 159 27.77 17.61 12.72
CA GLY A 159 28.31 17.85 11.38
C GLY A 159 27.88 16.76 10.39
N ILE A 160 28.02 15.49 10.75
CA ILE A 160 27.62 14.35 9.93
C ILE A 160 26.12 14.37 9.63
N ALA A 161 25.28 14.65 10.63
CA ALA A 161 23.83 14.75 10.45
C ALA A 161 23.45 15.93 9.53
N ALA A 162 24.12 17.08 9.66
CA ALA A 162 23.93 18.23 8.80
C ALA A 162 24.38 17.95 7.35
N GLU A 163 25.53 17.30 7.17
CA GLU A 163 26.01 16.85 5.87
C GLU A 163 25.03 15.86 5.21
N ARG A 164 24.43 14.96 6.02
CA ARG A 164 23.42 14.01 5.54
C ARG A 164 22.10 14.67 5.16
N PHE A 165 21.67 15.68 5.91
CA PHE A 165 20.52 16.54 5.56
C PHE A 165 20.79 17.33 4.28
N GLY A 166 22.06 17.67 4.02
CA GLY A 166 22.48 18.31 2.78
C GLY A 166 22.26 19.82 2.80
N ASN A 167 22.05 20.41 1.62
CA ASN A 167 21.93 21.85 1.49
C ASN A 167 20.65 22.37 2.17
N GLY A 168 20.74 23.54 2.81
CA GLY A 168 19.58 24.22 3.40
C GLY A 168 19.37 23.95 4.89
N VAL A 169 20.35 23.39 5.61
CA VAL A 169 20.31 23.33 7.08
C VAL A 169 20.18 24.74 7.66
N GLU A 170 19.11 24.97 8.41
CA GLU A 170 18.86 26.24 9.12
C GLU A 170 19.35 26.15 10.57
N ARG A 171 19.07 25.02 11.24
CA ARG A 171 19.54 24.76 12.61
C ARG A 171 19.63 23.27 12.88
N SER A 172 20.36 22.92 13.93
CA SER A 172 20.29 21.57 14.52
C SER A 172 20.33 21.67 16.03
N ASP A 173 19.51 20.86 16.69
CA ASP A 173 19.49 20.77 18.15
C ASP A 173 20.81 20.20 18.68
N ALA A 174 21.03 20.33 19.99
CA ALA A 174 22.17 19.72 20.65
C ALA A 174 22.05 18.18 20.62
N PRO A 175 23.04 17.45 20.07
CA PRO A 175 23.02 15.99 20.03
C PRO A 175 22.84 15.37 21.42
N GLN A 176 22.01 14.33 21.50
CA GLN A 176 21.83 13.54 22.72
C GLN A 176 22.49 12.18 22.56
N LEU A 177 23.33 11.78 23.52
CA LEU A 177 23.87 10.43 23.55
C LEU A 177 22.74 9.45 23.93
N VAL A 178 22.57 8.38 23.16
CA VAL A 178 21.52 7.37 23.30
C VAL A 178 22.10 5.96 23.10
N VAL A 179 21.34 4.95 23.51
CA VAL A 179 21.55 3.56 23.09
C VAL A 179 20.60 3.28 21.93
N PHE A 180 21.13 2.93 20.76
CA PHE A 180 20.33 2.59 19.59
C PHE A 180 20.23 1.07 19.43
N ALA A 181 19.00 0.54 19.47
CA ALA A 181 18.73 -0.90 19.55
C ALA A 181 17.69 -1.42 18.51
N ARG A 182 17.26 -0.59 17.55
CA ARG A 182 16.29 -1.00 16.51
C ARG A 182 16.91 -2.04 15.56
N ASP A 183 16.35 -3.26 15.57
CA ASP A 183 16.71 -4.39 14.69
C ASP A 183 18.21 -4.76 14.64
N LYS A 184 18.96 -4.44 15.70
CA LYS A 184 20.39 -4.76 15.81
C LYS A 184 20.85 -4.99 17.24
N THR A 185 22.10 -5.42 17.40
CA THR A 185 22.78 -5.37 18.71
C THR A 185 22.86 -3.92 19.18
N PRO A 186 22.44 -3.60 20.42
CA PRO A 186 22.47 -2.24 20.95
C PRO A 186 23.87 -1.61 20.87
N VAL A 187 23.93 -0.37 20.38
CA VAL A 187 25.18 0.42 20.27
C VAL A 187 24.97 1.85 20.78
N LEU A 188 26.06 2.54 21.12
CA LEU A 188 26.00 3.96 21.44
C LEU A 188 25.87 4.80 20.16
N ALA A 189 25.00 5.81 20.21
CA ALA A 189 24.74 6.72 19.10
C ALA A 189 24.39 8.13 19.60
N TYR A 190 24.51 9.12 18.74
CA TYR A 190 23.99 10.46 18.93
C TYR A 190 22.67 10.63 18.17
N GLU A 191 21.59 10.95 18.89
CA GLU A 191 20.35 11.47 18.30
C GLU A 191 20.55 12.95 17.96
N VAL A 192 20.46 13.30 16.68
CA VAL A 192 20.62 14.67 16.19
C VAL A 192 19.38 15.09 15.41
N ARG A 193 18.69 16.13 15.89
CA ARG A 193 17.58 16.75 15.14
C ARG A 193 18.09 17.89 14.29
N VAL A 194 17.85 17.80 12.99
CA VAL A 194 18.25 18.80 11.99
C VAL A 194 16.99 19.40 11.39
N PHE A 195 16.97 20.72 11.29
CA PHE A 195 15.89 21.51 10.71
C PHE A 195 16.45 22.34 9.56
N GLY A 196 15.68 22.48 8.49
CA GLY A 196 16.09 23.27 7.35
C GLY A 196 15.13 23.15 6.19
N ALA A 197 15.57 23.63 5.03
CA ALA A 197 14.82 23.51 3.81
C ALA A 197 14.60 22.01 3.48
N PRO A 198 13.35 21.58 3.28
CA PRO A 198 13.05 20.23 2.85
C PRO A 198 13.60 19.97 1.45
N ASN A 199 13.85 18.71 1.10
CA ASN A 199 14.27 18.31 -0.24
C ASN A 199 13.62 16.98 -0.64
N GLU A 200 13.95 16.48 -1.83
CA GLU A 200 13.35 15.24 -2.36
C GLU A 200 13.45 14.02 -1.43
N ARG A 201 14.39 14.01 -0.47
CA ARG A 201 14.64 12.88 0.44
C ARG A 201 13.93 12.99 1.79
N HIS A 202 13.65 14.20 2.27
CA HIS A 202 13.19 14.39 3.65
C HIS A 202 12.42 15.70 3.90
N ALA A 203 11.70 15.72 5.02
CA ALA A 203 10.98 16.86 5.56
C ALA A 203 11.89 18.01 6.01
N ASP A 204 11.26 19.12 6.40
CA ASP A 204 11.94 20.29 6.99
C ASP A 204 12.54 20.02 8.38
N SER A 205 12.27 18.83 8.93
CA SER A 205 12.70 18.38 10.24
C SER A 205 12.95 16.87 10.27
N VAL A 206 14.19 16.47 10.57
CA VAL A 206 14.64 15.08 10.55
C VAL A 206 15.43 14.78 11.82
N VAL A 207 15.25 13.59 12.38
CA VAL A 207 16.15 13.05 13.40
C VAL A 207 17.10 12.02 12.77
N TYR A 208 18.40 12.16 12.99
CA TYR A 208 19.43 11.21 12.59
C TYR A 208 19.99 10.51 13.83
N TYR A 209 20.24 9.22 13.73
CA TYR A 209 20.98 8.46 14.74
C TYR A 209 22.37 8.16 14.20
N VAL A 210 23.39 8.85 14.71
CA VAL A 210 24.78 8.76 14.24
C VAL A 210 25.57 7.89 15.21
N GLY A 211 26.20 6.82 14.74
CA GLY A 211 26.99 5.90 15.55
C GLY A 211 28.11 6.63 16.28
N ALA A 212 28.18 6.48 17.61
CA ALA A 212 29.13 7.23 18.42
C ALA A 212 30.58 6.79 18.16
N GLY A 213 30.81 5.52 17.78
CA GLY A 213 32.17 5.00 17.58
C GLY A 213 32.79 5.29 16.21
N ASP A 214 31.97 5.39 15.16
CA ASP A 214 32.42 5.41 13.76
C ASP A 214 31.79 6.52 12.91
N GLY A 215 30.76 7.21 13.44
CA GLY A 215 30.01 8.23 12.70
C GLY A 215 29.06 7.69 11.64
N ALA A 216 28.80 6.38 11.60
CA ALA A 216 27.86 5.81 10.64
C ALA A 216 26.42 6.31 10.89
N ILE A 217 25.68 6.67 9.85
CA ILE A 217 24.23 6.91 9.98
C ILE A 217 23.56 5.56 10.23
N LEU A 218 23.10 5.34 11.45
CA LEU A 218 22.44 4.10 11.87
C LEU A 218 20.97 4.07 11.44
N ASP A 219 20.31 5.22 11.48
CA ASP A 219 18.90 5.40 11.12
C ASP A 219 18.58 6.89 10.94
N SER A 220 17.47 7.21 10.27
CA SER A 220 16.94 8.57 10.12
C SER A 220 15.41 8.56 10.04
N GLN A 221 14.76 9.55 10.66
CA GLN A 221 13.31 9.65 10.68
C GLN A 221 12.84 11.10 10.45
N ASP A 222 11.93 11.29 9.49
CA ASP A 222 11.19 12.55 9.32
C ASP A 222 10.32 12.80 10.56
N LEU A 223 10.38 14.03 11.09
CA LEU A 223 9.53 14.47 12.21
C LEU A 223 8.17 15.00 11.74
N ALA A 224 8.07 15.41 10.47
CA ALA A 224 6.79 15.73 9.85
C ALA A 224 5.96 14.46 9.62
N LYS A 225 4.77 14.40 10.22
CA LYS A 225 3.75 13.42 9.84
C LYS A 225 3.24 13.79 8.44
N ARG A 226 2.88 12.80 7.62
CA ARG A 226 2.29 13.02 6.30
C ARG A 226 1.11 13.99 6.41
N VAL A 227 1.15 15.10 5.68
CA VAL A 227 0.10 16.13 5.69
C VAL A 227 -0.58 16.15 4.34
N GLN A 228 -1.83 15.71 4.30
CA GLN A 228 -2.62 15.75 3.09
C GLN A 228 -2.72 17.19 2.54
N ALA A 229 -2.42 17.36 1.26
CA ALA A 229 -2.66 18.56 0.47
C ALA A 229 -3.38 18.20 -0.83
N THR A 230 -3.94 19.20 -1.50
CA THR A 230 -4.59 19.04 -2.81
C THR A 230 -3.71 19.70 -3.88
N GLY A 231 -3.11 18.87 -4.73
CA GLY A 231 -2.31 19.29 -5.88
C GLY A 231 -3.20 19.58 -7.09
N ALA A 232 -2.81 20.61 -7.85
CA ALA A 232 -3.42 20.95 -9.13
C ALA A 232 -2.50 20.50 -10.27
N GLY A 233 -2.96 19.53 -11.06
CA GLY A 233 -2.17 18.94 -12.14
C GLY A 233 -2.77 19.19 -13.52
N ARG A 234 -1.93 19.38 -14.53
CA ARG A 234 -2.33 19.36 -15.94
C ARG A 234 -1.79 18.09 -16.57
N SER A 235 -2.68 17.10 -16.70
CA SER A 235 -2.38 15.74 -17.19
C SER A 235 -2.29 15.67 -18.71
N LEU A 236 -1.74 14.57 -19.23
CA LEU A 236 -1.66 14.29 -20.65
C LEU A 236 -3.04 13.95 -21.24
N TYR A 237 -3.79 13.07 -20.58
CA TYR A 237 -5.01 12.49 -21.15
C TYR A 237 -6.32 13.08 -20.62
N TYR A 238 -6.29 13.69 -19.43
CA TYR A 238 -7.50 14.03 -18.68
C TYR A 238 -7.68 15.52 -18.43
N GLY A 239 -6.79 16.37 -18.95
CA GLY A 239 -6.82 17.82 -18.76
C GLY A 239 -6.40 18.22 -17.33
N ASP A 240 -7.04 19.26 -16.81
CA ASP A 240 -6.75 19.75 -15.46
C ASP A 240 -7.42 18.85 -14.41
N LEU A 241 -6.63 18.34 -13.47
CA LEU A 241 -7.01 17.42 -12.40
C LEU A 241 -6.65 17.98 -11.03
N GLN A 242 -7.43 17.61 -10.03
CA GLN A 242 -7.08 17.76 -8.62
C GLN A 242 -6.78 16.37 -8.05
N PHE A 243 -5.70 16.24 -7.29
CA PHE A 243 -5.29 14.98 -6.69
C PHE A 243 -4.62 15.21 -5.34
N THR A 244 -4.49 14.15 -4.55
CA THR A 244 -3.92 14.25 -3.21
C THR A 244 -2.39 14.20 -3.27
N THR A 245 -1.75 15.09 -2.52
CA THR A 245 -0.30 15.15 -2.33
C THR A 245 0.05 15.21 -0.84
N ASP A 246 1.33 15.08 -0.52
CA ASP A 246 1.85 15.22 0.83
C ASP A 246 2.64 16.53 0.93
N LYS A 247 2.26 17.41 1.86
CA LYS A 247 2.99 18.63 2.19
C LYS A 247 4.00 18.32 3.27
N PHE A 248 5.28 18.43 2.94
CA PHE A 248 6.40 18.06 3.81
C PHE A 248 7.29 19.26 4.21
N GLY A 249 6.87 20.47 3.86
CA GLY A 249 7.39 21.74 4.36
C GLY A 249 6.55 22.92 3.87
N ALA A 250 6.92 24.16 4.25
CA ALA A 250 6.10 25.36 4.00
C ALA A 250 5.69 25.54 2.52
N ASN A 251 6.65 25.35 1.60
CA ASN A 251 6.50 25.42 0.15
C ASN A 251 7.09 24.16 -0.48
N SER A 252 6.71 22.98 0.02
CA SER A 252 7.26 21.71 -0.47
C SER A 252 6.22 20.61 -0.39
N TYR A 253 5.91 20.08 -1.56
CA TYR A 253 4.89 19.08 -1.80
C TYR A 253 5.50 17.93 -2.58
N ARG A 254 5.08 16.70 -2.28
CA ARG A 254 5.50 15.50 -3.00
C ARG A 254 4.31 14.66 -3.41
N MET A 255 4.44 13.92 -4.52
CA MET A 255 3.41 13.01 -5.02
C MET A 255 3.36 11.73 -4.17
N VAL A 256 2.93 11.90 -2.92
CA VAL A 256 2.51 10.83 -2.02
C VAL A 256 1.07 11.09 -1.63
N ASP A 257 0.24 10.06 -1.58
CA ASP A 257 -1.17 10.15 -1.23
C ASP A 257 -1.44 9.55 0.17
N PRO A 258 -1.45 10.36 1.24
CA PRO A 258 -1.70 9.86 2.59
C PRO A 258 -3.13 9.34 2.79
N SER A 259 -4.07 9.73 1.92
CA SER A 259 -5.47 9.27 2.00
C SER A 259 -5.65 7.85 1.45
N ARG A 260 -4.66 7.33 0.72
CA ARG A 260 -4.66 6.01 0.06
C ARG A 260 -3.40 5.21 0.41
N GLY A 261 -3.08 5.15 1.70
CA GLY A 261 -2.05 4.28 2.24
C GLY A 261 -0.61 4.71 1.94
N ASP A 262 -0.39 6.00 1.70
CA ASP A 262 0.91 6.56 1.34
C ASP A 262 1.46 6.02 0.00
N GLY A 263 0.59 5.78 -0.98
CA GLY A 263 1.02 5.46 -2.34
C GLY A 263 1.85 6.58 -2.94
N GLU A 264 2.90 6.23 -3.69
CA GLU A 264 3.92 7.19 -4.16
C GLU A 264 4.04 7.15 -5.68
N VAL A 265 4.21 8.33 -6.30
CA VAL A 265 4.59 8.47 -7.72
C VAL A 265 5.98 9.07 -7.82
N LEU A 266 6.92 8.27 -8.32
CA LEU A 266 8.34 8.55 -8.41
C LEU A 266 8.77 8.78 -9.86
N ASP A 267 9.82 9.56 -10.04
CA ASP A 267 10.51 9.67 -11.33
C ASP A 267 11.46 8.47 -11.49
N GLY A 268 11.20 7.61 -12.47
CA GLY A 268 12.05 6.48 -12.82
C GLY A 268 13.39 6.86 -13.45
N ARG A 269 13.57 8.14 -13.83
CA ARG A 269 14.81 8.68 -14.45
C ARG A 269 15.31 7.87 -15.65
N ASP A 270 14.38 7.34 -16.43
CA ASP A 270 14.65 6.54 -17.62
C ASP A 270 15.44 5.25 -17.31
N LEU A 271 15.38 4.79 -16.05
CA LEU A 271 15.99 3.54 -15.62
C LEU A 271 15.25 2.35 -16.22
N GLU A 272 16.01 1.28 -16.47
CA GLU A 272 15.40 0.01 -16.80
C GLU A 272 14.60 -0.51 -15.60
N ALA A 273 13.38 -0.96 -15.87
CA ALA A 273 12.43 -1.34 -14.83
C ALA A 273 12.91 -2.43 -13.86
N GLY A 274 13.83 -3.30 -14.30
CA GLY A 274 14.46 -4.32 -13.46
C GLY A 274 15.31 -3.75 -12.31
N TRP A 275 15.74 -2.49 -12.40
CA TRP A 275 16.62 -1.85 -11.41
C TRP A 275 15.89 -0.95 -10.41
N LEU A 276 14.60 -0.69 -10.60
CA LEU A 276 13.84 0.25 -9.76
C LEU A 276 13.86 -0.14 -8.28
N ALA A 277 13.66 -1.42 -7.97
CA ALA A 277 13.70 -1.94 -6.59
C ALA A 277 15.08 -1.82 -5.92
N PHE A 278 16.15 -1.70 -6.72
CA PHE A 278 17.54 -1.59 -6.27
C PHE A 278 18.06 -0.14 -6.27
N SER A 279 17.20 0.83 -6.59
CA SER A 279 17.55 2.25 -6.68
C SER A 279 16.89 3.03 -5.53
N PRO A 280 17.45 2.98 -4.31
CA PRO A 280 16.87 3.62 -3.12
C PRO A 280 16.94 5.14 -3.16
N ASP A 281 17.65 5.73 -4.12
CA ASP A 281 17.77 7.17 -4.33
C ASP A 281 16.67 7.74 -5.23
N LEU A 282 15.78 6.91 -5.78
CA LEU A 282 14.57 7.37 -6.45
C LEU A 282 13.58 7.91 -5.42
N VAL A 283 13.04 9.09 -5.72
CA VAL A 283 12.21 9.89 -4.84
C VAL A 283 10.88 10.25 -5.52
N PRO A 284 9.80 10.46 -4.76
CA PRO A 284 8.55 10.98 -5.32
C PRO A 284 8.77 12.34 -6.00
N PHE A 285 8.00 12.62 -7.06
CA PHE A 285 8.03 13.94 -7.68
C PHE A 285 7.74 15.04 -6.66
N THR A 286 8.49 16.14 -6.71
CA THR A 286 8.30 17.30 -5.82
C THR A 286 7.86 18.56 -6.55
N SER A 287 7.19 19.45 -5.82
CA SER A 287 6.75 20.75 -6.29
C SER A 287 6.81 21.78 -5.15
N PRO A 288 7.27 23.02 -5.40
CA PRO A 288 7.27 24.07 -4.40
C PRO A 288 5.91 24.75 -4.21
N ASP A 289 5.03 24.68 -5.21
CA ASP A 289 3.74 25.40 -5.26
C ASP A 289 2.53 24.48 -5.40
N ASN A 290 2.75 23.15 -5.36
CA ASN A 290 1.76 22.10 -5.55
C ASN A 290 1.04 22.14 -6.91
N LYS A 291 1.69 22.73 -7.92
CA LYS A 291 1.29 22.63 -9.34
C LYS A 291 2.15 21.59 -10.06
N TRP A 292 1.54 20.85 -10.97
CA TRP A 292 2.15 19.67 -11.57
C TRP A 292 1.83 19.54 -13.06
N GLY A 293 2.85 19.37 -13.89
CA GLY A 293 2.67 19.16 -15.32
C GLY A 293 2.21 20.40 -16.08
N ASN A 294 2.27 20.29 -17.41
CA ASN A 294 1.81 21.34 -18.33
C ASN A 294 0.89 20.78 -19.44
N GLY A 295 0.53 19.50 -19.37
CA GLY A 295 -0.28 18.81 -20.38
C GLY A 295 0.51 18.35 -21.61
N ALA A 296 1.84 18.42 -21.59
CA ALA A 296 2.72 17.95 -22.64
C ALA A 296 3.86 17.08 -22.06
N THR A 297 4.41 16.21 -22.90
CA THR A 297 5.47 15.25 -22.52
C THR A 297 6.85 15.87 -22.32
N ASN A 298 7.01 17.18 -22.56
CA ASN A 298 8.23 17.92 -22.23
C ASN A 298 8.33 18.27 -20.74
N ASP A 299 7.25 18.12 -19.97
CA ASP A 299 7.26 18.16 -18.51
C ASP A 299 6.96 16.76 -17.97
N ARG A 300 7.95 16.16 -17.31
CA ARG A 300 7.86 14.82 -16.70
C ARG A 300 6.70 14.70 -15.71
N LYS A 301 6.36 15.79 -15.01
CA LYS A 301 5.24 15.79 -14.06
C LYS A 301 3.89 15.59 -14.76
N THR A 302 3.76 15.88 -16.04
CA THR A 302 2.52 15.65 -16.80
C THR A 302 2.10 14.18 -16.72
N VAL A 303 3.02 13.25 -17.01
CA VAL A 303 2.77 11.80 -16.96
C VAL A 303 2.51 11.34 -15.52
N ALA A 304 3.23 11.92 -14.55
CA ALA A 304 3.04 11.61 -13.14
C ALA A 304 1.65 12.01 -12.60
N VAL A 305 1.02 13.04 -13.17
CA VAL A 305 -0.38 13.42 -12.85
C VAL A 305 -1.36 12.34 -13.35
N ASP A 306 -1.20 11.83 -14.57
CA ASP A 306 -2.04 10.73 -15.08
C ASP A 306 -1.92 9.47 -14.21
N ILE A 307 -0.69 9.10 -13.82
CA ILE A 307 -0.44 7.97 -12.91
C ILE A 307 -1.16 8.21 -11.57
N SER A 308 -0.96 9.37 -10.94
CA SER A 308 -1.61 9.71 -9.66
C SER A 308 -3.13 9.58 -9.73
N TYR A 309 -3.72 10.03 -10.84
CA TYR A 309 -5.16 9.91 -11.08
C TYR A 309 -5.61 8.45 -11.23
N GLY A 310 -4.88 7.66 -12.02
CA GLY A 310 -5.15 6.23 -12.22
C GLY A 310 -5.07 5.42 -10.92
N LEU A 311 -4.03 5.66 -10.11
CA LEU A 311 -3.86 5.04 -8.79
C LEU A 311 -5.03 5.36 -7.86
N ALA A 312 -5.39 6.64 -7.75
CA ALA A 312 -6.46 7.08 -6.88
C ALA A 312 -7.81 6.48 -7.27
N LYS A 313 -8.15 6.48 -8.56
CA LYS A 313 -9.41 5.91 -9.05
C LYS A 313 -9.48 4.40 -8.91
N THR A 314 -8.37 3.70 -9.11
CA THR A 314 -8.33 2.26 -8.93
C THR A 314 -8.46 1.86 -7.47
N TRP A 315 -7.73 2.52 -6.57
CA TRP A 315 -7.87 2.33 -5.13
C TRP A 315 -9.32 2.55 -4.67
N ASP A 316 -9.91 3.68 -5.08
CA ASP A 316 -11.27 4.04 -4.68
C ASP A 316 -12.30 3.03 -5.22
N TYR A 317 -12.13 2.55 -6.45
CA TYR A 317 -12.98 1.51 -7.02
C TYR A 317 -12.93 0.23 -6.18
N PHE A 318 -11.74 -0.31 -5.90
CA PHE A 318 -11.60 -1.54 -5.11
C PHE A 318 -12.12 -1.36 -3.69
N LYS A 319 -11.86 -0.22 -3.05
CA LYS A 319 -12.32 0.07 -1.70
C LYS A 319 -13.83 0.23 -1.62
N GLN A 320 -14.44 1.00 -2.52
CA GLN A 320 -15.87 1.32 -2.45
C GLN A 320 -16.76 0.21 -3.00
N ILE A 321 -16.33 -0.48 -4.06
CA ILE A 321 -17.15 -1.50 -4.72
C ILE A 321 -16.96 -2.89 -4.09
N HIS A 322 -15.73 -3.20 -3.68
CA HIS A 322 -15.36 -4.54 -3.22
C HIS A 322 -14.94 -4.60 -1.74
N GLY A 323 -14.82 -3.45 -1.06
CA GLY A 323 -14.40 -3.39 0.34
C GLY A 323 -12.91 -3.65 0.55
N ARG A 324 -12.10 -3.70 -0.52
CA ARG A 324 -10.66 -4.00 -0.44
C ARG A 324 -9.84 -2.75 -0.14
N ASN A 325 -9.05 -2.76 0.94
CA ASN A 325 -8.25 -1.62 1.36
C ASN A 325 -6.83 -1.67 0.78
N GLY A 326 -6.69 -1.23 -0.47
CA GLY A 326 -5.43 -1.27 -1.21
C GLY A 326 -5.17 -2.60 -1.93
N ILE A 327 -4.02 -2.71 -2.59
CA ILE A 327 -3.73 -3.87 -3.44
C ILE A 327 -3.60 -5.15 -2.62
N PHE A 328 -2.95 -5.11 -1.45
CA PHE A 328 -2.72 -6.26 -0.58
C PHE A 328 -3.75 -6.39 0.55
N ASP A 329 -4.78 -5.53 0.57
CA ASP A 329 -5.79 -5.44 1.63
C ASP A 329 -5.24 -5.08 3.02
N ASP A 330 -4.05 -4.48 3.07
CA ASP A 330 -3.33 -4.09 4.29
C ASP A 330 -3.37 -2.57 4.54
N GLY A 331 -4.08 -1.82 3.69
CA GLY A 331 -4.15 -0.37 3.75
C GLY A 331 -2.90 0.36 3.29
N ARG A 332 -1.94 -0.32 2.67
CA ARG A 332 -0.72 0.30 2.12
C ARG A 332 -0.87 0.57 0.63
N GLY A 333 -0.43 1.76 0.23
CA GLY A 333 -0.24 2.15 -1.15
C GLY A 333 1.00 1.50 -1.75
N VAL A 334 1.11 1.58 -3.08
CA VAL A 334 2.23 1.04 -3.85
C VAL A 334 3.12 2.13 -4.40
N LYS A 335 4.35 1.76 -4.78
CA LYS A 335 5.26 2.65 -5.49
C LYS A 335 5.01 2.54 -6.99
N SER A 336 4.87 3.70 -7.62
CA SER A 336 4.64 3.82 -9.06
C SER A 336 5.70 4.71 -9.68
N TYR A 337 6.34 4.24 -10.74
CA TYR A 337 7.46 4.90 -11.38
C TYR A 337 7.06 5.36 -12.78
N ALA A 338 7.11 6.67 -13.02
CA ALA A 338 6.99 7.26 -14.35
C ALA A 338 8.33 7.16 -15.10
N HIS A 339 8.31 7.31 -16.42
CA HIS A 339 9.52 7.41 -17.25
C HIS A 339 10.50 6.25 -17.04
N VAL A 340 10.00 5.03 -17.22
CA VAL A 340 10.77 3.79 -17.10
C VAL A 340 10.99 3.19 -18.49
N VAL A 341 12.14 2.54 -18.71
CA VAL A 341 12.39 1.77 -19.92
C VAL A 341 12.40 0.26 -19.67
N PHE A 342 12.12 -0.52 -20.72
CA PHE A 342 11.94 -1.96 -20.67
C PHE A 342 12.87 -2.62 -21.68
N ARG A 343 13.49 -3.75 -21.31
CA ARG A 343 14.30 -4.54 -22.25
C ARG A 343 13.42 -5.15 -23.34
N THR A 344 13.92 -5.12 -24.57
CA THR A 344 13.33 -5.84 -25.70
C THR A 344 13.98 -7.21 -25.88
N ASP A 345 13.28 -8.11 -26.58
CA ASP A 345 13.78 -9.40 -27.06
C ASP A 345 15.06 -9.28 -27.91
N ARG A 346 15.26 -8.13 -28.57
CA ARG A 346 16.46 -7.80 -29.37
C ARG A 346 17.59 -7.12 -28.57
N GLY A 347 17.48 -7.06 -27.25
CA GLY A 347 18.51 -6.49 -26.37
C GLY A 347 18.55 -4.96 -26.30
N GLY A 348 17.56 -4.27 -26.88
CA GLY A 348 17.40 -2.82 -26.78
C GLY A 348 16.54 -2.40 -25.59
N MET A 349 16.34 -1.09 -25.43
CA MET A 349 15.41 -0.51 -24.46
C MET A 349 14.25 0.18 -25.17
N THR A 350 13.07 0.14 -24.58
CA THR A 350 11.87 0.81 -25.10
C THR A 350 11.03 1.40 -23.97
N GLY A 351 10.37 2.53 -24.21
CA GLY A 351 9.32 3.05 -23.33
C GLY A 351 7.92 2.48 -23.64
N ALA A 352 7.79 1.65 -24.68
CA ALA A 352 6.53 1.06 -25.13
C ALA A 352 6.05 -0.08 -24.22
N ASN A 353 5.85 0.20 -22.93
CA ASN A 353 5.18 -0.73 -22.02
C ASN A 353 4.71 -0.04 -20.72
N ALA A 354 3.82 -0.71 -20.00
CA ALA A 354 3.59 -0.55 -18.58
C ALA A 354 3.66 -1.94 -17.93
N GLN A 355 3.96 -2.04 -16.63
CA GLN A 355 3.91 -3.32 -15.95
C GLN A 355 3.68 -3.17 -14.44
N TRP A 356 2.96 -4.14 -13.89
CA TRP A 356 3.10 -4.57 -12.51
C TRP A 356 4.34 -5.46 -12.34
N ARG A 357 5.12 -5.21 -11.30
CA ARG A 357 6.22 -6.08 -10.85
C ARG A 357 5.88 -6.65 -9.49
N ASP A 358 6.18 -7.94 -9.33
CA ASP A 358 6.04 -8.68 -8.07
C ASP A 358 6.56 -7.87 -6.89
N GLY A 359 5.79 -7.85 -5.81
CA GLY A 359 6.16 -7.13 -4.58
C GLY A 359 5.77 -5.65 -4.54
N GLY A 360 4.85 -5.20 -5.40
CA GLY A 360 4.18 -3.91 -5.19
C GLY A 360 4.74 -2.72 -5.97
N VAL A 361 5.29 -2.95 -7.16
CA VAL A 361 5.90 -1.89 -7.98
C VAL A 361 5.21 -1.76 -9.33
N MET A 362 4.74 -0.55 -9.64
CA MET A 362 4.21 -0.21 -10.96
C MET A 362 5.24 0.58 -11.75
N ALA A 363 5.44 0.24 -13.02
CA ALA A 363 6.37 0.95 -13.89
C ALA A 363 5.68 1.33 -15.19
N TYR A 364 5.82 2.60 -15.58
CA TYR A 364 5.18 3.17 -16.76
C TYR A 364 6.23 3.77 -17.68
N GLY A 365 6.21 3.38 -18.95
CA GLY A 365 7.07 3.93 -19.97
C GLY A 365 6.40 5.03 -20.80
N ASP A 366 7.24 5.82 -21.46
CA ASP A 366 6.82 6.99 -22.25
C ASP A 366 6.39 6.65 -23.70
N GLY A 367 6.26 5.37 -24.01
CA GLY A 367 6.03 4.88 -25.37
C GLY A 367 7.29 4.82 -26.22
N ALA A 368 7.12 4.39 -27.47
CA ALA A 368 8.15 4.43 -28.51
C ALA A 368 7.51 4.82 -29.85
N PRO A 369 7.88 5.97 -30.45
CA PRO A 369 7.36 6.39 -31.74
C PRO A 369 7.50 5.30 -32.82
N GLY A 370 6.47 5.14 -33.65
CA GLY A 370 6.45 4.11 -34.70
C GLY A 370 6.07 2.70 -34.23
N THR A 371 5.71 2.52 -32.96
CA THR A 371 5.18 1.26 -32.41
C THR A 371 3.68 1.36 -32.10
N LEU A 372 3.06 0.27 -31.64
CA LEU A 372 1.67 0.25 -31.15
C LEU A 372 1.44 1.09 -29.88
N LEU A 373 2.52 1.48 -29.20
CA LEU A 373 2.47 2.33 -28.01
C LEU A 373 3.31 3.58 -28.26
N PRO A 374 2.85 4.53 -29.08
CA PRO A 374 3.67 5.64 -29.56
C PRO A 374 3.91 6.75 -28.52
N GLY A 375 3.19 6.73 -27.39
CA GLY A 375 3.32 7.72 -26.31
C GLY A 375 3.11 7.10 -24.93
N PRO A 376 3.10 7.92 -23.86
CA PRO A 376 3.09 7.46 -22.48
C PRO A 376 1.96 6.48 -22.16
N VAL A 377 2.30 5.32 -21.60
CA VAL A 377 1.38 4.21 -21.38
C VAL A 377 0.65 4.35 -20.03
N VAL A 378 -0.04 5.48 -19.84
CA VAL A 378 -0.60 5.92 -18.54
C VAL A 378 -2.11 6.19 -18.55
N SER A 379 -2.84 5.56 -19.47
CA SER A 379 -4.30 5.66 -19.44
C SER A 379 -4.89 4.95 -18.22
N ILE A 380 -6.05 5.40 -17.75
CA ILE A 380 -6.68 4.94 -16.52
C ILE A 380 -7.04 3.45 -16.54
N ASP A 381 -7.41 2.93 -17.72
CA ASP A 381 -7.62 1.49 -17.90
C ASP A 381 -6.31 0.70 -17.78
N VAL A 382 -5.17 1.24 -18.24
CA VAL A 382 -3.85 0.66 -18.01
C VAL A 382 -3.47 0.73 -16.53
N ALA A 383 -3.63 1.88 -15.86
CA ALA A 383 -3.36 1.96 -14.42
C ALA A 383 -4.22 0.96 -13.62
N GLY A 384 -5.50 0.84 -13.96
CA GLY A 384 -6.41 -0.15 -13.38
C GLY A 384 -6.01 -1.60 -13.71
N HIS A 385 -5.53 -1.85 -14.92
CA HIS A 385 -5.01 -3.14 -15.37
C HIS A 385 -3.78 -3.55 -14.56
N GLU A 386 -2.76 -2.70 -14.48
CA GLU A 386 -1.53 -2.99 -13.73
C GLU A 386 -1.80 -3.20 -12.23
N MET A 387 -2.64 -2.40 -11.60
CA MET A 387 -2.99 -2.63 -10.18
C MET A 387 -3.78 -3.92 -9.96
N SER A 388 -4.51 -4.39 -10.98
CA SER A 388 -5.30 -5.62 -10.91
C SER A 388 -4.45 -6.88 -11.06
N HIS A 389 -3.29 -6.80 -11.70
CA HIS A 389 -2.24 -7.82 -11.53
C HIS A 389 -1.83 -7.95 -10.08
N GLY A 390 -1.63 -6.83 -9.38
CA GLY A 390 -1.32 -6.85 -7.95
C GLY A 390 -2.44 -7.46 -7.10
N VAL A 391 -3.71 -7.20 -7.42
CA VAL A 391 -4.84 -7.87 -6.74
C VAL A 391 -4.81 -9.38 -7.00
N THR A 392 -4.47 -9.80 -8.21
CA THR A 392 -4.28 -11.21 -8.57
C THR A 392 -3.12 -11.83 -7.79
N GLU A 393 -1.97 -11.17 -7.71
CA GLU A 393 -0.81 -11.59 -6.88
C GLU A 393 -1.18 -11.75 -5.40
N ALA A 394 -1.96 -10.82 -4.87
CA ALA A 394 -2.36 -10.81 -3.47
C ALA A 394 -3.46 -11.85 -3.14
N THR A 395 -4.04 -12.52 -4.13
CA THR A 395 -5.19 -13.42 -3.94
C THR A 395 -4.99 -14.78 -4.62
N SER A 396 -5.49 -14.97 -5.84
CA SER A 396 -5.47 -16.25 -6.55
C SER A 396 -4.08 -16.69 -7.00
N LYS A 397 -3.16 -15.74 -7.20
CA LYS A 397 -1.81 -15.96 -7.74
C LYS A 397 -1.80 -16.70 -9.07
N LEU A 398 -2.78 -16.43 -9.93
CA LEU A 398 -2.89 -17.03 -11.26
C LEU A 398 -1.54 -16.96 -11.99
N ALA A 399 -1.01 -18.12 -12.37
CA ALA A 399 0.24 -18.23 -13.10
C ALA A 399 0.12 -17.50 -14.45
N TYR A 400 1.21 -16.90 -14.90
CA TYR A 400 1.22 -16.12 -16.14
C TYR A 400 1.44 -16.99 -17.39
N SER A 401 0.66 -18.07 -17.52
CA SER A 401 0.77 -19.03 -18.62
C SER A 401 -0.53 -19.78 -18.85
N ARG A 402 -0.82 -20.17 -20.11
CA ARG A 402 -1.99 -20.99 -20.49
C ARG A 402 -3.30 -20.34 -20.02
N ASP A 403 -4.28 -21.15 -19.60
CA ASP A 403 -5.55 -20.69 -19.04
C ASP A 403 -5.39 -19.70 -17.88
N ALA A 404 -4.50 -20.01 -16.93
CA ALA A 404 -4.27 -19.15 -15.77
C ALA A 404 -3.74 -17.77 -16.20
N GLY A 405 -2.87 -17.74 -17.21
CA GLY A 405 -2.33 -16.51 -17.79
C GLY A 405 -3.41 -15.70 -18.48
N GLY A 406 -4.24 -16.36 -19.30
CA GLY A 406 -5.40 -15.72 -19.93
C GLY A 406 -6.38 -15.15 -18.91
N LEU A 407 -6.64 -15.86 -17.80
CA LEU A 407 -7.48 -15.37 -16.70
C LEU A 407 -6.83 -14.20 -15.95
N ASN A 408 -5.51 -14.20 -15.78
CA ASN A 408 -4.76 -13.12 -15.15
C ASN A 408 -4.88 -11.83 -15.98
N GLU A 409 -4.58 -11.91 -17.27
CA GLU A 409 -4.72 -10.79 -18.22
C GLU A 409 -6.17 -10.31 -18.38
N ALA A 410 -7.12 -11.24 -18.52
CA ALA A 410 -8.54 -10.88 -18.60
C ALA A 410 -9.02 -10.18 -17.31
N THR A 411 -8.55 -10.64 -16.14
CA THR A 411 -8.85 -9.98 -14.86
C THR A 411 -8.39 -8.53 -14.86
N SER A 412 -7.16 -8.28 -15.34
CA SER A 412 -6.61 -6.94 -15.43
C SER A 412 -7.37 -6.06 -16.43
N ASP A 413 -7.72 -6.57 -17.62
CA ASP A 413 -8.56 -5.85 -18.58
C ASP A 413 -9.97 -5.53 -18.04
N ILE A 414 -10.59 -6.50 -17.37
CA ILE A 414 -11.92 -6.36 -16.76
C ILE A 414 -11.91 -5.26 -15.71
N PHE A 415 -11.00 -5.32 -14.74
CA PHE A 415 -10.99 -4.32 -13.68
C PHE A 415 -10.46 -2.96 -14.17
N GLY A 416 -9.51 -2.91 -15.10
CA GLY A 416 -9.12 -1.67 -15.78
C GLY A 416 -10.31 -0.99 -16.45
N THR A 417 -11.14 -1.77 -17.15
CA THR A 417 -12.38 -1.28 -17.77
C THR A 417 -13.39 -0.80 -16.72
N LEU A 418 -13.60 -1.56 -15.65
CA LEU A 418 -14.54 -1.17 -14.58
C LEU A 418 -14.08 0.07 -13.82
N VAL A 419 -12.77 0.24 -13.59
CA VAL A 419 -12.17 1.45 -13.02
C VAL A 419 -12.42 2.65 -13.94
N LYS A 420 -12.24 2.49 -15.26
CA LYS A 420 -12.54 3.54 -16.23
C LYS A 420 -14.02 3.96 -16.19
N TYR A 421 -14.93 3.00 -16.13
CA TYR A 421 -16.37 3.29 -15.92
C TYR A 421 -16.64 3.98 -14.58
N TYR A 422 -15.98 3.56 -13.51
CA TYR A 422 -16.11 4.14 -12.18
C TYR A 422 -15.60 5.58 -12.12
N ALA A 423 -14.47 5.86 -12.77
CA ALA A 423 -13.89 7.19 -12.83
C ALA A 423 -14.78 8.18 -13.59
N ASN A 424 -15.54 7.68 -14.58
CA ASN A 424 -16.53 8.42 -15.35
C ASN A 424 -16.01 9.79 -15.84
N ASN A 425 -14.76 9.83 -16.32
CA ASN A 425 -14.16 11.06 -16.79
C ASN A 425 -14.73 11.43 -18.15
N ALA A 426 -15.28 12.64 -18.28
CA ALA A 426 -15.84 13.11 -19.55
C ALA A 426 -14.81 13.13 -20.69
N ASN A 427 -13.54 13.36 -20.35
CA ASN A 427 -12.46 13.33 -21.32
C ASN A 427 -12.15 11.92 -21.78
N ASP A 428 -12.47 10.85 -21.05
CA ASP A 428 -12.25 9.44 -21.43
C ASP A 428 -13.41 8.53 -20.97
N PRO A 429 -14.58 8.62 -21.61
CA PRO A 429 -15.75 7.87 -21.18
C PRO A 429 -15.54 6.36 -21.17
N GLY A 430 -16.17 5.68 -20.21
CA GLY A 430 -16.10 4.23 -20.06
C GLY A 430 -16.50 3.47 -21.32
N ASN A 431 -15.65 2.53 -21.73
CA ASN A 431 -15.83 1.67 -22.89
C ASN A 431 -15.04 0.36 -22.69
N TYR A 432 -15.25 -0.62 -23.56
CA TYR A 432 -14.63 -1.94 -23.52
C TYR A 432 -13.42 -2.08 -24.45
N VAL A 433 -12.71 -0.96 -24.69
CA VAL A 433 -11.54 -0.87 -25.57
C VAL A 433 -10.33 -0.45 -24.75
N ILE A 434 -9.48 -1.42 -24.46
CA ILE A 434 -8.29 -1.24 -23.62
C ILE A 434 -7.29 -0.35 -24.34
N GLY A 435 -6.79 0.69 -23.67
CA GLY A 435 -5.74 1.56 -24.22
C GLY A 435 -6.24 2.47 -25.36
N ALA A 436 -7.54 2.72 -25.45
CA ALA A 436 -8.13 3.61 -26.47
C ALA A 436 -7.57 5.05 -26.45
N ARG A 437 -6.96 5.47 -25.34
CA ARG A 437 -6.25 6.75 -25.19
C ARG A 437 -4.84 6.75 -25.76
N ILE A 438 -4.22 5.58 -25.84
CA ILE A 438 -2.82 5.43 -26.19
C ILE A 438 -2.66 5.33 -27.71
N GLN A 439 -3.53 4.57 -28.37
CA GLN A 439 -3.53 4.45 -29.83
C GLN A 439 -4.93 4.37 -30.45
N PRO A 440 -5.08 4.76 -31.72
CA PRO A 440 -6.32 4.57 -32.47
C PRO A 440 -6.78 3.11 -32.43
N ASN A 441 -8.08 2.89 -32.20
CA ASN A 441 -8.72 1.56 -32.05
C ASN A 441 -8.36 0.75 -30.78
N GLY A 442 -7.46 1.26 -29.94
CA GLY A 442 -7.00 0.59 -28.72
C GLY A 442 -6.10 -0.62 -28.96
N LEU A 443 -5.67 -1.26 -27.88
CA LEU A 443 -4.83 -2.45 -27.87
C LEU A 443 -5.65 -3.73 -27.99
N ARG A 444 -6.78 -3.78 -27.27
CA ARG A 444 -7.70 -4.93 -27.23
C ARG A 444 -9.14 -4.44 -27.14
N LYS A 445 -10.05 -5.11 -27.85
CA LYS A 445 -11.51 -4.93 -27.75
C LYS A 445 -12.08 -6.13 -27.03
N MET A 446 -12.59 -5.95 -25.80
CA MET A 446 -12.98 -7.10 -24.97
C MET A 446 -14.05 -7.99 -25.63
N TYR A 447 -14.91 -7.42 -26.46
CA TYR A 447 -15.97 -8.13 -27.19
C TYR A 447 -15.51 -8.81 -28.49
N LYS A 448 -14.39 -8.38 -29.09
CA LYS A 448 -13.90 -8.83 -30.41
C LYS A 448 -12.37 -8.71 -30.51
N GLN A 449 -11.66 -9.40 -29.62
CA GLN A 449 -10.21 -9.26 -29.53
C GLN A 449 -9.48 -9.86 -30.74
N ASP A 450 -10.05 -10.90 -31.35
CA ASP A 450 -9.59 -11.56 -32.58
C ASP A 450 -9.60 -10.66 -33.84
N ILE A 451 -9.93 -9.36 -33.70
CA ILE A 451 -9.71 -8.36 -34.76
C ILE A 451 -8.22 -8.18 -35.07
N ASP A 452 -7.34 -8.54 -34.13
CA ASP A 452 -5.89 -8.57 -34.32
C ASP A 452 -5.40 -9.77 -35.16
N GLY A 453 -6.29 -10.71 -35.47
CA GLY A 453 -5.98 -11.92 -36.24
C GLY A 453 -5.24 -13.02 -35.46
N GLN A 454 -5.02 -12.85 -34.16
CA GLN A 454 -4.24 -13.78 -33.33
C GLN A 454 -4.96 -14.17 -32.02
N SER A 455 -5.73 -13.26 -31.42
CA SER A 455 -6.36 -13.46 -30.11
C SER A 455 -7.44 -14.53 -30.11
N PHE A 456 -7.48 -15.33 -29.04
CA PHE A 456 -8.53 -16.32 -28.83
C PHE A 456 -9.75 -15.67 -28.22
N VAL A 457 -10.90 -15.87 -28.86
CA VAL A 457 -12.20 -15.40 -28.37
C VAL A 457 -13.20 -16.53 -28.14
N CYS A 458 -12.78 -17.76 -28.42
CA CYS A 458 -13.48 -19.00 -28.18
C CYS A 458 -12.53 -19.96 -27.49
N TYR A 459 -12.99 -20.61 -26.42
CA TYR A 459 -12.16 -21.54 -25.68
C TYR A 459 -11.88 -22.80 -26.51
N PRO A 460 -10.60 -23.20 -26.70
CA PRO A 460 -10.26 -24.43 -27.39
C PRO A 460 -10.80 -25.65 -26.64
N ARG A 461 -11.24 -26.68 -27.38
CA ARG A 461 -11.82 -27.91 -26.80
C ARG A 461 -10.90 -28.59 -25.77
N ASP A 462 -9.59 -28.56 -26.02
CA ASP A 462 -8.57 -29.20 -25.20
C ASP A 462 -7.94 -28.26 -24.15
N GLY A 463 -8.41 -27.01 -24.07
CA GLY A 463 -7.81 -25.93 -23.30
C GLY A 463 -6.53 -25.39 -23.91
N PHE A 464 -5.85 -24.47 -23.21
CA PHE A 464 -4.58 -23.90 -23.66
C PHE A 464 -3.42 -24.80 -23.23
N ARG A 465 -3.19 -25.88 -23.99
CA ARG A 465 -2.06 -26.78 -23.77
C ARG A 465 -0.81 -26.24 -24.47
N ASN A 466 0.34 -26.33 -23.81
CA ASN A 466 1.62 -25.98 -24.41
C ASN A 466 2.44 -27.26 -24.58
N THR A 467 2.16 -27.99 -25.66
CA THR A 467 2.84 -29.25 -26.03
C THR A 467 4.00 -29.02 -26.99
N SER A 468 4.11 -27.83 -27.58
CA SER A 468 5.26 -27.39 -28.39
C SER A 468 5.71 -25.98 -28.00
N ALA A 469 6.91 -25.57 -28.44
CA ALA A 469 7.39 -24.19 -28.26
C ALA A 469 6.53 -23.17 -29.03
N GLU A 470 6.05 -23.53 -30.21
CA GLU A 470 5.12 -22.71 -31.00
C GLU A 470 3.81 -22.45 -30.24
N GLU A 471 3.27 -23.46 -29.55
CA GLU A 471 2.09 -23.30 -28.70
C GLU A 471 2.39 -22.46 -27.45
N VAL A 472 3.61 -22.52 -26.89
CA VAL A 472 3.99 -21.62 -25.80
C VAL A 472 3.90 -20.16 -26.25
N ASP A 473 4.43 -19.84 -27.43
CA ASP A 473 4.42 -18.47 -27.96
C ASP A 473 3.00 -18.05 -28.38
N ALA A 474 2.23 -18.94 -29.02
CA ALA A 474 0.85 -18.69 -29.43
C ALA A 474 -0.10 -18.53 -28.23
N HIS A 475 0.14 -19.22 -27.11
CA HIS A 475 -0.64 -19.10 -25.88
C HIS A 475 -0.08 -18.04 -24.91
N ASN A 476 0.43 -16.94 -25.47
CA ASN A 476 0.72 -15.73 -24.71
C ASN A 476 -0.54 -15.29 -23.92
N PRO A 477 -0.42 -14.96 -22.62
CA PRO A 477 -1.54 -14.48 -21.80
C PRO A 477 -2.40 -13.38 -22.44
N HIS A 478 -1.78 -12.41 -23.14
CA HIS A 478 -2.49 -11.30 -23.79
C HIS A 478 -3.37 -11.75 -24.96
N VAL A 479 -3.11 -12.94 -25.53
CA VAL A 479 -3.83 -13.53 -26.66
C VAL A 479 -4.91 -14.48 -26.15
N THR A 480 -4.61 -15.25 -25.10
CA THR A 480 -5.57 -16.20 -24.47
C THR A 480 -6.60 -15.52 -23.57
N SER A 481 -6.38 -14.25 -23.18
CA SER A 481 -7.30 -13.44 -22.38
C SER A 481 -8.61 -13.09 -23.08
N GLY A 482 -8.63 -13.14 -24.42
CA GLY A 482 -9.82 -12.78 -25.20
C GLY A 482 -11.05 -13.62 -24.87
N VAL A 483 -10.89 -14.85 -24.38
CA VAL A 483 -11.99 -15.71 -23.90
C VAL A 483 -12.64 -15.11 -22.65
N GLY A 484 -11.85 -14.73 -21.64
CA GLY A 484 -12.34 -14.09 -20.41
C GLY A 484 -12.92 -12.70 -20.66
N ASN A 485 -12.27 -11.92 -21.52
CA ASN A 485 -12.72 -10.60 -21.93
C ASN A 485 -14.09 -10.65 -22.62
N ARG A 486 -14.28 -11.57 -23.60
CA ARG A 486 -15.56 -11.73 -24.29
C ARG A 486 -16.64 -12.24 -23.35
N PHE A 487 -16.31 -13.21 -22.50
CA PHE A 487 -17.23 -13.69 -21.46
C PHE A 487 -17.74 -12.52 -20.60
N PHE A 488 -16.84 -11.69 -20.08
CA PHE A 488 -17.22 -10.60 -19.19
C PHE A 488 -18.11 -9.57 -19.89
N TYR A 489 -17.78 -9.21 -21.14
CA TYR A 489 -18.61 -8.34 -21.95
C TYR A 489 -20.04 -8.89 -22.11
N LEU A 490 -20.17 -10.16 -22.50
CA LEU A 490 -21.46 -10.81 -22.68
C LEU A 490 -22.24 -10.91 -21.37
N LEU A 491 -21.58 -11.14 -20.24
CA LEU A 491 -22.22 -11.15 -18.93
C LEU A 491 -22.73 -9.77 -18.54
N ALA A 492 -21.93 -8.72 -18.75
CA ALA A 492 -22.25 -7.36 -18.34
C ALA A 492 -23.32 -6.72 -19.23
N GLU A 493 -23.16 -6.80 -20.55
CA GLU A 493 -23.98 -6.07 -21.54
C GLU A 493 -24.95 -6.97 -22.30
N GLY A 494 -24.67 -8.28 -22.38
CA GLY A 494 -25.35 -9.20 -23.30
C GLY A 494 -24.71 -9.17 -24.70
N ALA A 495 -25.36 -9.83 -25.66
CA ALA A 495 -24.95 -9.80 -27.07
C ALA A 495 -25.44 -8.51 -27.75
N VAL A 496 -24.94 -7.37 -27.26
CA VAL A 496 -25.22 -6.02 -27.77
C VAL A 496 -23.98 -5.55 -28.52
N VAL A 497 -24.14 -5.01 -29.73
CA VAL A 497 -23.00 -4.43 -30.47
C VAL A 497 -22.76 -3.02 -29.93
N PRO A 498 -21.51 -2.67 -29.53
CA PRO A 498 -21.19 -1.29 -29.16
C PRO A 498 -21.54 -0.32 -30.28
N SER A 499 -22.17 0.82 -29.94
CA SER A 499 -22.58 1.82 -30.93
C SER A 499 -21.40 2.46 -31.69
N THR A 500 -20.19 2.30 -31.15
CA THR A 500 -18.91 2.73 -31.73
C THR A 500 -18.38 1.79 -32.81
N ASP A 501 -18.86 0.55 -32.89
CA ASP A 501 -18.39 -0.48 -33.83
C ASP A 501 -19.50 -0.97 -34.74
N ARG A 502 -19.94 -0.09 -35.64
CA ARG A 502 -21.08 -0.31 -36.55
C ARG A 502 -20.82 -1.39 -37.62
N THR A 503 -19.60 -1.92 -37.71
CA THR A 503 -19.23 -2.98 -38.65
C THR A 503 -19.52 -4.38 -38.11
N LEU A 504 -19.77 -4.51 -36.80
CA LEU A 504 -20.04 -5.79 -36.15
C LEU A 504 -21.54 -6.08 -36.08
N ASN A 505 -21.87 -7.36 -36.08
CA ASN A 505 -23.19 -7.90 -35.81
C ASN A 505 -23.18 -8.71 -34.50
N LYS A 506 -24.36 -8.99 -33.94
CA LYS A 506 -24.47 -9.78 -32.69
C LYS A 506 -23.79 -11.15 -32.77
N SER A 507 -23.80 -11.77 -33.95
CA SER A 507 -23.15 -13.06 -34.19
C SER A 507 -21.63 -13.01 -34.03
N ASP A 508 -21.01 -11.84 -34.23
CA ASP A 508 -19.56 -11.67 -34.12
C ASP A 508 -19.08 -11.62 -32.66
N LEU A 509 -20.02 -11.51 -31.70
CA LEU A 509 -19.74 -11.38 -30.27
C LEU A 509 -19.78 -12.71 -29.52
N VAL A 510 -20.21 -13.78 -30.18
CA VAL A 510 -20.33 -15.13 -29.59
C VAL A 510 -19.58 -16.13 -30.46
N CYS A 511 -19.26 -17.30 -29.91
CA CYS A 511 -18.63 -18.36 -30.69
C CYS A 511 -19.59 -19.00 -31.71
N PRO A 512 -19.07 -19.60 -32.79
CA PRO A 512 -19.89 -20.28 -33.78
C PRO A 512 -20.87 -21.27 -33.15
N GLY A 513 -22.13 -21.21 -33.57
CA GLY A 513 -23.21 -22.07 -33.07
C GLY A 513 -23.81 -21.66 -31.72
N GLN A 514 -23.32 -20.60 -31.08
CA GLN A 514 -23.87 -20.12 -29.81
C GLN A 514 -25.02 -19.12 -30.01
N SER A 515 -25.92 -19.05 -29.02
CA SER A 515 -27.06 -18.14 -29.07
C SER A 515 -26.64 -16.68 -28.86
N THR A 516 -27.20 -15.77 -29.66
CA THR A 516 -27.10 -14.32 -29.46
C THR A 516 -28.21 -13.77 -28.57
N ASN A 517 -29.09 -14.62 -28.01
CA ASN A 517 -30.13 -14.20 -27.08
C ASN A 517 -29.61 -14.15 -25.63
N LEU A 518 -28.60 -13.29 -25.42
CA LEU A 518 -27.97 -13.06 -24.12
C LEU A 518 -28.33 -11.67 -23.63
N ALA A 519 -28.98 -11.60 -22.46
CA ALA A 519 -29.24 -10.36 -21.74
C ALA A 519 -28.17 -10.17 -20.66
N GLY A 520 -27.57 -8.98 -20.62
CA GLY A 520 -26.59 -8.63 -19.60
C GLY A 520 -27.20 -8.44 -18.22
N ILE A 521 -26.42 -8.71 -17.17
CA ILE A 521 -26.80 -8.48 -15.77
C ILE A 521 -26.29 -7.12 -15.22
N GLY A 522 -25.59 -6.36 -16.06
CA GLY A 522 -24.97 -5.09 -15.71
C GLY A 522 -23.58 -5.22 -15.12
N ARG A 523 -22.74 -4.21 -15.39
CA ARG A 523 -21.32 -4.13 -14.98
C ARG A 523 -21.10 -4.31 -13.48
N GLU A 524 -21.94 -3.72 -12.64
CA GLU A 524 -21.77 -3.79 -11.19
C GLU A 524 -21.91 -5.23 -10.68
N LYS A 525 -22.95 -5.96 -11.12
CA LYS A 525 -23.14 -7.35 -10.72
C LYS A 525 -22.06 -8.26 -11.30
N ALA A 526 -21.73 -8.08 -12.58
CA ALA A 526 -20.68 -8.83 -13.24
C ALA A 526 -19.33 -8.65 -12.54
N GLY A 527 -18.96 -7.41 -12.19
CA GLY A 527 -17.73 -7.09 -11.47
C GLY A 527 -17.67 -7.72 -10.08
N LYS A 528 -18.77 -7.70 -9.30
CA LYS A 528 -18.85 -8.38 -7.98
C LYS A 528 -18.68 -9.89 -8.10
N ILE A 529 -19.27 -10.51 -9.13
CA ILE A 529 -19.11 -11.95 -9.39
C ILE A 529 -17.67 -12.28 -9.77
N TRP A 530 -17.07 -11.52 -10.68
CA TRP A 530 -15.68 -11.73 -11.10
C TRP A 530 -14.71 -11.57 -9.93
N TYR A 531 -14.88 -10.52 -9.11
CA TYR A 531 -14.05 -10.28 -7.93
C TYR A 531 -14.15 -11.42 -6.91
N ARG A 532 -15.36 -11.87 -6.60
CA ARG A 532 -15.54 -12.99 -5.66
C ARG A 532 -14.99 -14.30 -6.22
N MET A 533 -15.18 -14.58 -7.51
CA MET A 533 -14.55 -15.72 -8.18
C MET A 533 -13.03 -15.69 -8.00
N LEU A 534 -12.39 -14.57 -8.39
CA LEU A 534 -10.95 -14.38 -8.30
C LEU A 534 -10.42 -14.60 -6.88
N THR A 535 -11.05 -13.97 -5.89
CA THR A 535 -10.49 -13.89 -4.52
C THR A 535 -10.84 -15.07 -3.61
N VAL A 536 -11.88 -15.84 -3.95
CA VAL A 536 -12.38 -16.93 -3.09
C VAL A 536 -12.17 -18.30 -3.72
N TYR A 537 -12.28 -18.42 -5.05
CA TYR A 537 -12.41 -19.71 -5.72
C TYR A 537 -11.21 -20.08 -6.58
N LEU A 538 -10.50 -19.11 -7.16
CA LEU A 538 -9.36 -19.39 -8.03
C LEU A 538 -8.07 -19.59 -7.25
N ASN A 539 -7.17 -20.37 -7.83
CA ASN A 539 -5.80 -20.57 -7.37
C ASN A 539 -4.82 -20.41 -8.55
N ALA A 540 -3.52 -20.58 -8.28
CA ALA A 540 -2.47 -20.30 -9.25
C ALA A 540 -2.57 -21.07 -10.57
N ASN A 541 -3.21 -22.24 -10.58
CA ASN A 541 -3.32 -23.10 -11.75
C ASN A 541 -4.75 -23.22 -12.28
N SER A 542 -5.66 -22.35 -11.84
CA SER A 542 -7.05 -22.39 -12.29
C SER A 542 -7.18 -22.21 -13.80
N THR A 543 -8.09 -22.99 -14.38
CA THR A 543 -8.41 -23.01 -15.81
C THR A 543 -9.69 -22.23 -16.11
N TYR A 544 -10.01 -22.01 -17.39
CA TYR A 544 -11.31 -21.41 -17.76
C TYR A 544 -12.52 -22.22 -17.26
N PRO A 545 -12.53 -23.57 -17.32
CA PRO A 545 -13.54 -24.39 -16.64
C PRO A 545 -13.62 -24.15 -15.12
N ASP A 546 -12.50 -23.97 -14.42
CA ASP A 546 -12.51 -23.61 -13.00
C ASP A 546 -13.12 -22.23 -12.77
N ALA A 547 -12.82 -21.26 -13.64
CA ALA A 547 -13.44 -19.93 -13.61
C ALA A 547 -14.94 -19.99 -13.86
N ARG A 548 -15.42 -20.87 -14.74
CA ARG A 548 -16.85 -21.14 -14.91
C ARG A 548 -17.48 -21.65 -13.62
N ALA A 549 -16.94 -22.70 -13.03
CA ALA A 549 -17.47 -23.26 -11.79
C ALA A 549 -17.45 -22.21 -10.65
N GLY A 550 -16.33 -21.53 -10.47
CA GLY A 550 -16.12 -20.52 -9.43
C GLY A 550 -17.03 -19.30 -9.58
N SER A 551 -17.27 -18.81 -10.80
CA SER A 551 -18.17 -17.66 -11.03
C SER A 551 -19.65 -18.01 -10.88
N ILE A 552 -20.07 -19.24 -11.23
CA ILE A 552 -21.44 -19.71 -10.94
C ILE A 552 -21.66 -19.80 -9.43
N GLN A 553 -20.67 -20.33 -8.70
CA GLN A 553 -20.73 -20.39 -7.24
C GLN A 553 -20.72 -18.98 -6.63
N ALA A 554 -19.85 -18.08 -7.10
CA ALA A 554 -19.82 -16.69 -6.67
C ALA A 554 -21.16 -15.96 -6.90
N ALA A 555 -21.80 -16.17 -8.04
CA ALA A 555 -23.13 -15.63 -8.32
C ALA A 555 -24.21 -16.22 -7.40
N SER A 556 -24.10 -17.51 -7.08
CA SER A 556 -25.02 -18.19 -6.16
C SER A 556 -24.87 -17.67 -4.73
N ASP A 557 -23.64 -17.41 -4.27
CA ASP A 557 -23.40 -16.84 -2.94
C ASP A 557 -23.94 -15.40 -2.82
N LEU A 558 -23.79 -14.59 -3.87
CA LEU A 558 -24.16 -13.17 -3.86
C LEU A 558 -25.65 -12.94 -4.09
N TYR A 559 -26.31 -13.78 -4.88
CA TYR A 559 -27.67 -13.54 -5.37
C TYR A 559 -28.62 -14.72 -5.18
N GLY A 560 -28.18 -15.80 -4.53
CA GLY A 560 -28.94 -17.02 -4.30
C GLY A 560 -28.73 -18.08 -5.38
N ALA A 561 -28.87 -19.34 -4.99
CA ALA A 561 -28.86 -20.49 -5.89
C ALA A 561 -29.99 -20.36 -6.93
N ASN A 562 -29.73 -20.79 -8.18
CA ASN A 562 -30.66 -20.67 -9.32
C ASN A 562 -31.10 -19.23 -9.66
N SER A 563 -30.38 -18.21 -9.19
CA SER A 563 -30.67 -16.82 -9.54
C SER A 563 -30.51 -16.56 -11.05
N VAL A 564 -31.14 -15.48 -11.52
CA VAL A 564 -30.93 -14.96 -12.89
C VAL A 564 -29.44 -14.69 -13.14
N ALA A 565 -28.71 -14.22 -12.13
CA ALA A 565 -27.28 -13.98 -12.22
C ALA A 565 -26.49 -15.27 -12.44
N ALA A 566 -26.72 -16.33 -11.63
CA ALA A 566 -26.03 -17.61 -11.81
C ALA A 566 -26.33 -18.24 -13.17
N THR A 567 -27.58 -18.16 -13.64
CA THR A 567 -27.98 -18.63 -14.97
C THR A 567 -27.32 -17.83 -16.09
N ALA A 568 -27.22 -16.50 -15.95
CA ALA A 568 -26.57 -15.64 -16.92
C ALA A 568 -25.06 -15.91 -17.02
N VAL A 569 -24.38 -16.15 -15.89
CA VAL A 569 -22.97 -16.58 -15.86
C VAL A 569 -22.78 -17.87 -16.66
N ALA A 570 -23.59 -18.89 -16.39
CA ALA A 570 -23.51 -20.16 -17.11
C ALA A 570 -23.72 -19.98 -18.63
N ARG A 571 -24.70 -19.14 -19.04
CA ARG A 571 -24.95 -18.88 -20.46
C ARG A 571 -23.83 -18.09 -21.15
N ALA A 572 -23.26 -17.09 -20.48
CA ALA A 572 -22.17 -16.29 -21.03
C ALA A 572 -20.90 -17.14 -21.25
N TRP A 573 -20.59 -18.06 -20.33
CA TRP A 573 -19.46 -18.99 -20.50
C TRP A 573 -19.68 -19.96 -21.66
N SER A 574 -20.90 -20.51 -21.79
CA SER A 574 -21.24 -21.38 -22.93
C SER A 574 -21.12 -20.63 -24.27
N ALA A 575 -21.43 -19.33 -24.29
CA ALA A 575 -21.27 -18.49 -25.47
C ALA A 575 -19.82 -18.32 -25.93
N VAL A 576 -18.84 -18.60 -25.07
CA VAL A 576 -17.41 -18.65 -25.38
C VAL A 576 -16.83 -20.07 -25.34
N LEU A 577 -17.68 -21.10 -25.40
CA LEU A 577 -17.34 -22.53 -25.41
C LEU A 577 -16.67 -23.08 -24.14
N VAL A 578 -16.85 -22.42 -23.00
CA VAL A 578 -16.47 -22.98 -21.68
C VAL A 578 -17.71 -23.59 -21.06
N ASN A 579 -17.75 -24.92 -20.92
CA ASN A 579 -18.96 -25.67 -20.53
C ASN A 579 -18.79 -26.50 -19.26
#